data_AF-A0A7X5Q6G9-F1
#
_entry.id   AF-A0A7X5Q6G9-F1
#
_cell.length_a   1.000
_cell.length_b   1.000
_cell.length_c   1.000
_cell.angle_alpha   90.00
_cell.angle_beta   90.00
_cell.angle_gamma   90.00
#
_symmetry.space_group_name_H-M   'P 1'
#
loop_
_entity.id
_entity.type
_entity.pdbx_description
1 polymer ?
#
loop_
_entity_poly.entity_id
_entity_poly.type
_entity_poly.pdbx_seq_one_letter_code
_entity_poly.pdbx_strand_id
1 'polypeptide(L)'
;MRSLFFLLPTFLMCACCSAMSKDETRMHSIIQKHSVFMKRENKLMLAGSGGSFPDSIHGFTLDYVGYKKLDIEQARILFVRSTQGLLNMINSDEMIRPKLSNFPFTEDNLDFGIAFEDASKDNYVAQPYVAYVTLIKGDIIYAQFDREKDQFCNEYRESYSEALRIVREEGGQ
;
A
#
# COMPACT_ATOMS: atom_id res chain seq x y z
N MET A 1 64.71 -3.97 2.42
CA MET A 1 63.73 -3.04 1.82
C MET A 1 62.65 -3.84 1.12
N ARG A 2 61.47 -3.98 1.71
CA ARG A 2 60.27 -4.53 1.06
C ARG A 2 59.05 -3.87 1.69
N SER A 3 58.21 -3.36 0.82
CA SER A 3 57.33 -2.22 1.04
C SER A 3 56.12 -2.49 1.95
N LEU A 4 55.77 -1.43 2.65
CA LEU A 4 54.60 -1.22 3.51
C LEU A 4 53.31 -1.37 2.68
N PHE A 5 52.45 -2.33 3.02
CA PHE A 5 51.08 -2.43 2.47
C PHE A 5 50.20 -1.37 3.15
N PHE A 6 49.92 -0.27 2.46
CA PHE A 6 48.84 0.64 2.82
C PHE A 6 47.52 0.05 2.28
N LEU A 7 46.70 -0.53 3.17
CA LEU A 7 45.28 -0.78 2.90
C LEU A 7 44.55 0.56 2.99
N LEU A 8 44.27 1.16 1.82
CA LEU A 8 43.36 2.30 1.70
C LEU A 8 41.92 1.75 1.80
N PRO A 9 41.10 2.13 2.79
CA PRO A 9 39.70 1.75 2.77
C PRO A 9 38.98 2.68 1.78
N THR A 10 38.68 2.18 0.58
CA THR A 10 37.73 2.82 -0.33
C THR A 10 36.32 2.63 0.21
N PHE A 11 36.00 3.39 1.27
CA PHE A 11 34.62 3.61 1.71
C PHE A 11 33.99 4.66 0.77
N LEU A 12 33.81 4.27 -0.49
CA LEU A 12 32.86 4.93 -1.39
C LEU A 12 31.46 4.44 -0.98
N MET A 13 31.00 4.90 0.19
CA MET A 13 29.58 4.95 0.49
C MET A 13 28.95 5.81 -0.59
N CYS A 14 28.20 5.14 -1.47
CA CYS A 14 27.37 5.73 -2.49
C CYS A 14 26.36 6.66 -1.82
N ALA A 15 26.71 7.94 -1.64
CA ALA A 15 25.78 9.00 -1.32
C ALA A 15 25.02 9.38 -2.59
N CYS A 16 24.25 8.45 -3.16
CA CYS A 16 23.22 8.80 -4.12
C CYS A 16 21.96 9.22 -3.35
N CYS A 17 22.09 10.25 -2.52
CA CYS A 17 20.93 11.06 -2.10
C CYS A 17 20.67 12.05 -3.23
N SER A 18 20.14 11.57 -4.36
CA SER A 18 19.53 12.47 -5.33
C SER A 18 18.40 13.22 -4.63
N ALA A 19 18.42 14.55 -4.67
CA ALA A 19 17.31 15.34 -4.18
C ALA A 19 16.03 14.91 -4.89
N MET A 20 14.99 14.55 -4.13
CA MET A 20 13.69 14.17 -4.69
C MET A 20 13.18 15.27 -5.61
N SER A 21 12.54 14.87 -6.72
CA SER A 21 11.90 15.85 -7.59
C SER A 21 10.74 16.54 -6.87
N LYS A 22 10.28 17.69 -7.39
CA LYS A 22 9.10 18.39 -6.84
C LYS A 22 7.86 17.49 -6.88
N ASP A 23 7.75 16.66 -7.91
CA ASP A 23 6.63 15.76 -8.14
C ASP A 23 6.67 14.59 -7.14
N GLU A 24 7.86 14.01 -6.93
CA GLU A 24 8.09 12.99 -5.91
C GLU A 24 7.79 13.51 -4.50
N THR A 25 8.23 14.73 -4.20
CA THR A 25 7.94 15.39 -2.92
C THR A 25 6.43 15.58 -2.73
N ARG A 26 5.72 15.95 -3.80
CA ARG A 26 4.27 16.16 -3.75
C ARG A 26 3.52 14.84 -3.58
N MET A 27 3.90 13.79 -4.30
CA MET A 27 3.34 12.46 -4.12
C MET A 27 3.60 11.93 -2.70
N HIS A 28 4.81 12.12 -2.17
CA HIS A 28 5.13 11.77 -0.79
C HIS A 28 4.23 12.51 0.20
N SER A 29 3.92 13.79 -0.04
CA SER A 29 2.96 14.55 0.79
C SER A 29 1.54 13.97 0.75
N ILE A 30 1.08 13.52 -0.43
CA ILE A 30 -0.23 12.83 -0.57
C ILE A 30 -0.23 11.53 0.24
N ILE A 31 0.82 10.71 0.09
CA ILE A 31 0.99 9.45 0.84
C ILE A 31 1.02 9.71 2.35
N GLN A 32 1.72 10.75 2.80
CA GLN A 32 1.76 11.15 4.21
C GLN A 32 0.38 11.58 4.73
N LYS A 33 -0.38 12.35 3.96
CA LYS A 33 -1.75 12.73 4.34
C LYS A 33 -2.65 11.50 4.45
N HIS A 34 -2.56 10.59 3.48
CA HIS A 34 -3.30 9.34 3.50
C HIS A 34 -2.89 8.46 4.69
N SER A 35 -1.61 8.33 5.00
CA SER A 35 -1.14 7.55 6.14
C SER A 35 -1.58 8.12 7.50
N VAL A 36 -1.63 9.44 7.64
CA VAL A 36 -2.20 10.10 8.84
C VAL A 36 -3.69 9.78 8.99
N PHE A 37 -4.46 9.84 7.90
CA PHE A 37 -5.86 9.45 7.90
C PHE A 37 -6.04 7.97 8.30
N MET A 38 -5.30 7.07 7.65
CA MET A 38 -5.32 5.63 7.91
C MET A 38 -4.98 5.28 9.35
N LYS A 39 -4.00 5.98 9.94
CA LYS A 39 -3.62 5.81 11.35
C LYS A 39 -4.71 6.28 12.30
N ARG A 40 -5.32 7.45 12.03
CA ARG A 40 -6.30 8.07 12.93
C ARG A 40 -7.63 7.31 12.91
N GLU A 41 -8.19 7.13 11.72
CA GLU A 41 -9.53 6.60 11.51
C GLU A 41 -9.54 5.07 11.54
N ASN A 42 -8.55 4.43 10.91
CA ASN A 42 -8.56 2.98 10.70
C ASN A 42 -7.59 2.23 11.62
N LYS A 43 -6.76 2.94 12.41
CA LYS A 43 -5.69 2.33 13.23
C LYS A 43 -4.72 1.47 12.41
N LEU A 44 -4.45 1.90 11.18
CA LEU A 44 -3.51 1.25 10.26
C LEU A 44 -2.21 2.06 10.17
N MET A 45 -1.08 1.38 10.22
CA MET A 45 0.25 2.00 10.09
C MET A 45 0.79 1.75 8.70
N LEU A 46 1.45 2.74 8.11
CA LEU A 46 2.16 2.56 6.83
C LEU A 46 3.37 1.66 7.08
N ALA A 47 3.42 0.51 6.40
CA ALA A 47 4.51 -0.46 6.46
C ALA A 47 5.49 -0.28 5.30
N GLY A 48 4.99 0.08 4.12
CA GLY A 48 5.80 0.26 2.92
C GLY A 48 5.19 1.25 1.94
N SER A 49 6.05 1.92 1.19
CA SER A 49 5.66 2.71 0.02
C SER A 49 6.72 2.58 -1.06
N GLY A 50 6.30 2.41 -2.31
CA GLY A 50 7.19 2.25 -3.46
C GLY A 50 6.64 2.91 -4.71
N GLY A 51 7.45 2.98 -5.75
CA GLY A 51 7.11 3.62 -7.02
C GLY A 51 8.34 4.31 -7.63
N SER A 52 8.36 4.43 -8.96
CA SER A 52 9.42 5.12 -9.69
C SER A 52 8.80 6.26 -10.50
N PHE A 53 9.41 7.45 -10.42
CA PHE A 53 8.86 8.68 -10.98
C PHE A 53 9.85 9.45 -11.89
N PRO A 54 10.61 8.80 -12.79
CA PRO A 54 11.65 9.49 -13.57
C PRO A 54 11.07 10.56 -14.50
N ASP A 55 9.95 10.26 -15.18
CA ASP A 55 9.31 11.19 -16.14
C ASP A 55 7.81 11.41 -15.87
N SER A 56 7.10 10.33 -15.54
CA SER A 56 5.69 10.34 -15.18
C SER A 56 5.39 9.27 -14.14
N ILE A 57 4.27 9.45 -13.45
CA ILE A 57 3.79 8.56 -12.41
C ILE A 57 2.87 7.54 -13.09
N HIS A 58 3.33 6.30 -13.22
CA HIS A 58 2.56 5.19 -13.80
C HIS A 58 1.76 4.40 -12.76
N GLY A 59 2.30 4.35 -11.56
CA GLY A 59 1.69 3.70 -10.42
C GLY A 59 2.61 3.78 -9.22
N PHE A 60 2.10 3.35 -8.09
CA PHE A 60 2.86 3.29 -6.85
C PHE A 60 2.28 2.21 -5.95
N THR A 61 3.11 1.75 -5.01
CA THR A 61 2.77 0.69 -4.07
C THR A 61 2.61 1.30 -2.68
N LEU A 62 1.58 0.91 -1.94
CA LEU A 62 1.43 1.22 -0.51
C LEU A 62 0.96 -0.02 0.25
N ASP A 63 1.69 -0.35 1.31
CA ASP A 63 1.32 -1.42 2.23
C ASP A 63 1.07 -0.84 3.63
N TYR A 64 -0.03 -1.28 4.23
CA TYR A 64 -0.40 -0.95 5.60
C TYR A 64 -0.43 -2.21 6.47
N VAL A 65 -0.25 -2.01 7.77
CA VAL A 65 -0.42 -3.06 8.77
C VAL A 65 -1.44 -2.63 9.83
N GLY A 66 -2.25 -3.57 10.31
CA GLY A 66 -3.21 -3.37 11.38
C GLY A 66 -3.34 -4.57 12.31
N TYR A 67 -3.80 -4.31 13.54
CA TYR A 67 -3.98 -5.34 14.56
C TYR A 67 -5.47 -5.56 14.84
N LYS A 68 -6.19 -6.06 13.84
CA LYS A 68 -7.65 -6.31 13.91
C LYS A 68 -8.00 -7.60 13.18
N LYS A 69 -9.10 -8.21 13.58
CA LYS A 69 -9.64 -9.43 12.97
C LYS A 69 -10.87 -9.05 12.16
N LEU A 70 -10.81 -9.21 10.85
CA LEU A 70 -11.88 -8.87 9.92
C LEU A 70 -12.29 -10.10 9.11
N ASP A 71 -13.59 -10.24 8.85
CA ASP A 71 -14.07 -11.10 7.78
C ASP A 71 -13.95 -10.40 6.41
N ILE A 72 -14.39 -11.07 5.35
CA ILE A 72 -14.31 -10.54 3.97
C ILE A 72 -15.16 -9.26 3.82
N GLU A 73 -16.35 -9.20 4.42
CA GLU A 73 -17.26 -8.05 4.28
C GLU A 73 -16.66 -6.80 4.96
N GLN A 74 -16.19 -6.96 6.19
CA GLN A 74 -15.54 -5.89 6.94
C GLN A 74 -14.23 -5.44 6.27
N ALA A 75 -13.43 -6.39 5.77
CA ALA A 75 -12.20 -6.09 5.03
C ALA A 75 -12.51 -5.35 3.73
N ARG A 76 -13.56 -5.74 2.99
CA ARG A 76 -14.02 -5.06 1.78
C ARG A 76 -14.37 -3.60 2.04
N ILE A 77 -15.20 -3.33 3.04
CA ILE A 77 -15.61 -1.97 3.38
C ILE A 77 -14.40 -1.09 3.70
N LEU A 78 -13.49 -1.59 4.55
CA LEU A 78 -12.27 -0.88 4.92
C LEU A 78 -11.40 -0.61 3.69
N PHE A 79 -11.10 -1.66 2.93
CA PHE A 79 -10.18 -1.60 1.80
C PHE A 79 -10.69 -0.69 0.69
N VAL A 80 -11.95 -0.84 0.27
CA VAL A 80 -12.57 0.00 -0.77
C VAL A 80 -12.57 1.47 -0.37
N ARG A 81 -12.96 1.79 0.87
CA ARG A 81 -12.97 3.18 1.37
C ARG A 81 -11.57 3.77 1.42
N SER A 82 -10.57 3.00 1.84
CA SER A 82 -9.17 3.42 1.83
C SER A 82 -8.66 3.69 0.43
N THR A 83 -8.87 2.77 -0.52
CA THR A 83 -8.47 2.94 -1.92
C THR A 83 -9.16 4.16 -2.55
N GLN A 84 -10.46 4.32 -2.34
CA GLN A 84 -11.22 5.47 -2.86
C GLN A 84 -10.72 6.79 -2.27
N GLY A 85 -10.42 6.82 -0.96
CA GLY A 85 -9.84 7.98 -0.30
C GLY A 85 -8.51 8.40 -0.90
N LEU A 86 -7.62 7.44 -1.13
CA LEU A 86 -6.32 7.66 -1.78
C LEU A 86 -6.47 8.18 -3.21
N LEU A 87 -7.28 7.51 -4.04
CA LEU A 87 -7.55 7.95 -5.42
C LEU A 87 -8.12 9.37 -5.47
N ASN A 88 -9.01 9.71 -4.54
CA ASN A 88 -9.56 11.06 -4.44
C ASN A 88 -8.49 12.10 -4.09
N MET A 89 -7.59 11.79 -3.14
CA MET A 89 -6.48 12.68 -2.79
C MET A 89 -5.55 12.93 -3.97
N ILE A 90 -5.29 11.92 -4.80
CA ILE A 90 -4.44 12.04 -5.99
C ILE A 90 -5.13 12.85 -7.08
N ASN A 91 -6.36 12.47 -7.44
CA ASN A 91 -7.07 13.05 -8.57
C ASN A 91 -7.53 14.50 -8.34
N SER A 92 -7.66 14.89 -7.07
CA SER A 92 -7.96 16.27 -6.66
C SER A 92 -6.73 17.18 -6.54
N ASP A 93 -5.52 16.62 -6.62
CA ASP A 93 -4.29 17.41 -6.56
C ASP A 93 -3.92 17.95 -7.96
N GLU A 94 -4.25 19.21 -8.21
CA GLU A 94 -3.98 19.86 -9.50
C GLU A 94 -2.48 19.93 -9.85
N MET A 95 -1.61 19.91 -8.85
CA MET A 95 -0.16 20.04 -9.05
C MET A 95 0.47 18.74 -9.54
N ILE A 96 -0.05 17.59 -9.12
CA ILE A 96 0.45 16.28 -9.57
C ILE A 96 -0.16 15.86 -10.90
N ARG A 97 -1.35 16.36 -11.25
CA ARG A 97 -2.10 15.97 -12.46
C ARG A 97 -1.27 15.96 -13.76
N PRO A 98 -0.42 16.96 -14.07
CA PRO A 98 0.39 16.96 -15.30
C PRO A 98 1.43 15.85 -15.37
N LYS A 99 1.67 15.14 -14.26
CA LYS A 99 2.69 14.10 -14.11
C LYS A 99 2.10 12.71 -14.03
N LEU A 100 0.79 12.58 -13.92
CA LEU A 100 0.11 11.29 -13.96
C LEU A 100 0.13 10.76 -15.40
N SER A 101 0.54 9.51 -15.60
CA SER A 101 0.58 8.89 -16.93
C SER A 101 -0.80 8.79 -17.59
N ASN A 102 -1.85 8.78 -16.78
CA ASN A 102 -3.24 8.83 -17.17
C ASN A 102 -4.00 9.70 -16.17
N PHE A 103 -5.07 10.33 -16.63
CA PHE A 103 -5.97 11.08 -15.75
C PHE A 103 -7.42 10.80 -16.14
N PRO A 104 -8.29 10.41 -15.20
CA PRO A 104 -8.00 10.17 -13.78
C PRO A 104 -7.08 8.96 -13.54
N PHE A 105 -6.38 8.97 -12.41
CA PHE A 105 -5.79 7.77 -11.81
C PHE A 105 -6.91 6.85 -11.33
N THR A 106 -6.71 5.55 -11.51
CA THR A 106 -7.69 4.50 -11.20
C THR A 106 -7.04 3.41 -10.36
N GLU A 107 -7.82 2.42 -9.94
CA GLU A 107 -7.35 1.21 -9.26
C GLU A 107 -6.25 0.48 -10.03
N ASP A 108 -6.22 0.57 -11.36
CA ASP A 108 -5.19 -0.07 -12.20
C ASP A 108 -3.80 0.57 -12.04
N ASN A 109 -3.74 1.77 -11.46
CA ASN A 109 -2.49 2.47 -11.17
C ASN A 109 -1.95 2.18 -9.75
N LEU A 110 -2.67 1.38 -8.97
CA LEU A 110 -2.35 1.15 -7.56
C LEU A 110 -2.00 -0.30 -7.30
N ASP A 111 -0.92 -0.50 -6.55
CA ASP A 111 -0.70 -1.72 -5.77
C ASP A 111 -0.91 -1.35 -4.30
N PHE A 112 -2.00 -1.81 -3.71
CA PHE A 112 -2.43 -1.38 -2.38
C PHE A 112 -2.69 -2.59 -1.51
N GLY A 113 -1.98 -2.69 -0.39
CA GLY A 113 -2.05 -3.84 0.52
C GLY A 113 -2.38 -3.44 1.95
N ILE A 114 -3.10 -4.32 2.66
CA ILE A 114 -3.28 -4.25 4.11
C ILE A 114 -3.06 -5.64 4.71
N ALA A 115 -2.02 -5.75 5.55
CA ALA A 115 -1.77 -6.90 6.40
C ALA A 115 -2.45 -6.76 7.76
N PHE A 116 -3.01 -7.86 8.24
CA PHE A 116 -3.60 -7.97 9.56
C PHE A 116 -2.80 -8.93 10.43
N GLU A 117 -2.22 -8.39 11.49
CA GLU A 117 -1.33 -9.13 12.40
C GLU A 117 -1.99 -9.39 13.75
N ASP A 118 -1.61 -10.51 14.36
CA ASP A 118 -1.91 -10.89 15.73
C ASP A 118 -0.82 -10.36 16.64
N ALA A 119 -1.10 -9.26 17.34
CA ALA A 119 -0.16 -8.59 18.25
C ALA A 119 0.39 -9.52 19.35
N SER A 120 -0.28 -10.64 19.65
CA SER A 120 0.16 -11.60 20.67
C SER A 120 1.13 -12.66 20.15
N LYS A 121 1.28 -12.79 18.82
CA LYS A 121 1.99 -13.91 18.17
C LYS A 121 2.99 -13.49 17.11
N ASP A 122 3.17 -12.18 16.88
CA ASP A 122 4.13 -11.62 15.92
C ASP A 122 4.02 -12.27 14.53
N ASN A 123 2.78 -12.51 14.09
CA ASN A 123 2.44 -13.17 12.82
C ASN A 123 1.03 -12.73 12.38
N TYR A 124 0.59 -13.10 11.18
CA TYR A 124 -0.75 -12.81 10.68
C TYR A 124 -1.87 -13.33 11.60
N VAL A 125 -3.03 -12.66 11.52
CA VAL A 125 -4.27 -13.23 12.06
C VAL A 125 -4.58 -14.53 11.32
N ALA A 126 -4.86 -15.59 12.06
CA ALA A 126 -5.16 -16.89 11.47
C ALA A 126 -6.62 -16.94 10.96
N GLN A 127 -6.88 -17.89 10.06
CA GLN A 127 -8.24 -18.25 9.64
C GLN A 127 -9.20 -18.43 10.84
N PRO A 128 -10.48 -18.02 10.71
CA PRO A 128 -11.19 -17.68 9.47
C PRO A 128 -11.12 -16.19 9.08
N TYR A 129 -10.25 -15.38 9.70
CA TYR A 129 -10.14 -13.95 9.39
C TYR A 129 -9.23 -13.69 8.19
N VAL A 130 -9.47 -12.56 7.52
CA VAL A 130 -8.59 -12.05 6.47
C VAL A 130 -7.24 -11.66 7.09
N ALA A 131 -6.18 -12.28 6.60
CA ALA A 131 -4.80 -12.02 6.99
C ALA A 131 -4.15 -10.95 6.12
N TYR A 132 -4.49 -10.92 4.84
CA TYR A 132 -3.99 -9.94 3.89
C TYR A 132 -5.06 -9.63 2.85
N VAL A 133 -5.17 -8.36 2.48
CA VAL A 133 -6.00 -7.90 1.37
C VAL A 133 -5.15 -7.02 0.46
N THR A 134 -5.21 -7.26 -0.84
CA THR A 134 -4.43 -6.51 -1.84
C THR A 134 -5.22 -6.20 -3.10
N LEU A 135 -4.87 -5.09 -3.76
CA LEU A 135 -5.37 -4.66 -5.06
C LEU A 135 -4.26 -4.85 -6.08
N ILE A 136 -4.48 -5.75 -7.04
CA ILE A 136 -3.53 -6.01 -8.12
C ILE A 136 -4.30 -6.02 -9.44
N LYS A 137 -3.96 -5.08 -10.34
CA LYS A 137 -4.54 -4.98 -11.69
C LYS A 137 -6.08 -4.94 -11.67
N GLY A 138 -6.65 -4.11 -10.80
CA GLY A 138 -8.09 -3.91 -10.70
C GLY A 138 -8.85 -4.99 -9.90
N ASP A 139 -8.19 -6.07 -9.47
CA ASP A 139 -8.79 -7.11 -8.63
C ASP A 139 -8.39 -6.97 -7.16
N ILE A 140 -9.35 -7.16 -6.26
CA ILE A 140 -9.10 -7.31 -4.83
C ILE A 140 -8.98 -8.79 -4.49
N ILE A 141 -7.91 -9.15 -3.78
CA ILE A 141 -7.64 -10.50 -3.31
C ILE A 141 -7.64 -10.48 -1.79
N TYR A 142 -8.46 -11.33 -1.17
CA TYR A 142 -8.54 -11.52 0.27
C TYR A 142 -7.95 -12.89 0.59
N ALA A 143 -6.85 -12.92 1.35
CA ALA A 143 -6.19 -14.16 1.75
C ALA A 143 -6.32 -14.35 3.26
N GLN A 144 -6.55 -15.59 3.68
CA GLN A 144 -6.47 -16.03 5.07
C GLN A 144 -5.10 -16.66 5.32
N PHE A 145 -4.74 -16.85 6.59
CA PHE A 145 -3.48 -17.49 6.96
C PHE A 145 -3.72 -18.79 7.75
N ASP A 146 -3.17 -19.90 7.26
CA ASP A 146 -3.14 -21.18 7.95
C ASP A 146 -1.88 -21.24 8.83
N ARG A 147 -2.07 -21.02 10.13
CA ARG A 147 -0.96 -20.97 11.10
C ARG A 147 -0.29 -22.32 11.31
N GLU A 148 -0.98 -23.44 11.06
CA GLU A 148 -0.36 -24.77 11.21
C GLU A 148 0.58 -25.08 10.06
N LYS A 149 0.25 -24.57 8.87
CA LYS A 149 1.05 -24.76 7.63
C LYS A 149 1.98 -23.59 7.31
N ASP A 150 1.90 -22.51 8.06
CA ASP A 150 2.67 -21.27 7.88
C ASP A 150 2.56 -20.70 6.44
N GLN A 151 1.33 -20.65 5.92
CA GLN A 151 1.07 -20.20 4.54
C GLN A 151 -0.28 -19.51 4.39
N PHE A 152 -0.41 -18.66 3.37
CA PHE A 152 -1.70 -18.11 2.96
C PHE A 152 -2.60 -19.20 2.33
N CYS A 153 -3.91 -19.06 2.53
CA CYS A 153 -4.93 -19.98 2.05
C CYS A 153 -6.27 -19.28 1.83
N ASN A 154 -7.23 -20.00 1.26
CA ASN A 154 -8.64 -19.60 1.10
C ASN A 154 -8.80 -18.22 0.43
N GLU A 155 -8.13 -18.02 -0.71
CA GLU A 155 -8.24 -16.78 -1.46
C GLU A 155 -9.65 -16.57 -2.00
N TYR A 156 -10.22 -15.41 -1.70
CA TYR A 156 -11.41 -14.90 -2.35
C TYR A 156 -11.02 -13.70 -3.22
N ARG A 157 -11.60 -13.61 -4.42
CA ARG A 157 -11.29 -12.57 -5.41
C ARG A 157 -12.57 -11.95 -5.93
N GLU A 158 -12.56 -10.63 -6.08
CA GLU A 158 -13.59 -9.87 -6.78
C GLU A 158 -12.95 -8.65 -7.44
N SER A 159 -13.60 -8.07 -8.44
CA SER A 159 -13.11 -6.83 -9.03
C SER A 159 -13.31 -5.65 -8.07
N TYR A 160 -12.44 -4.65 -8.15
CA TYR A 160 -12.60 -3.41 -7.38
C TYR A 160 -13.97 -2.75 -7.67
N SER A 161 -14.41 -2.78 -8.93
CA SER A 161 -15.69 -2.22 -9.35
C SER A 161 -16.90 -2.91 -8.68
N GLU A 162 -16.84 -4.23 -8.52
CA GLU A 162 -17.88 -5.01 -7.84
C GLU A 162 -17.88 -4.73 -6.34
N ALA A 163 -16.72 -4.76 -5.71
CA ALA A 163 -16.55 -4.42 -4.30
C ALA A 163 -17.07 -3.01 -3.99
N LEU A 164 -16.76 -2.04 -4.87
CA LEU A 164 -17.23 -0.66 -4.76
C LEU A 164 -18.74 -0.54 -4.85
N ARG A 165 -19.38 -1.31 -5.73
CA ARG A 165 -20.85 -1.37 -5.83
C ARG A 165 -21.46 -1.89 -4.54
N ILE A 166 -20.97 -3.02 -4.02
CA ILE A 166 -21.42 -3.62 -2.76
C ILE A 166 -21.35 -2.60 -1.62
N VAL A 167 -20.20 -1.95 -1.44
CA VAL A 167 -19.98 -0.97 -0.35
C VAL A 167 -20.89 0.26 -0.49
N ARG A 168 -21.25 0.67 -1.71
CA ARG A 168 -22.17 1.80 -1.94
C ARG A 168 -23.62 1.44 -1.65
N GLU A 169 -24.03 0.23 -1.99
CA GLU A 169 -25.38 -0.27 -1.73
C GLU A 169 -25.63 -0.49 -0.22
N GLU A 170 -24.62 -0.98 0.51
CA GLU A 170 -24.68 -1.18 1.98
C GLU A 170 -24.61 0.12 2.78
N GLY A 171 -23.94 1.16 2.27
CA GLY A 171 -23.82 2.48 2.93
C GLY A 171 -25.01 3.42 2.70
N GLY A 172 -26.03 2.98 1.96
CA GLY A 172 -27.23 3.75 1.62
C GLY A 172 -28.46 3.50 2.50
N GLN A 173 -28.30 2.84 3.66
CA GLN A 173 -29.35 2.64 4.67
C GLN A 173 -29.21 3.59 5.87
#